data_AF-A0A8C4IDR7-F1
#
_entry.id   AF-A0A8C4IDR7-F1
#
_cell.length_a   1.000
_cell.length_b   1.000
_cell.length_c   1.000
_cell.angle_alpha   90.00
_cell.angle_beta   90.00
_cell.angle_gamma   90.00
#
_symmetry.space_group_name_H-M   'P 1'
#
loop_
_entity.id
_entity.type
_entity.pdbx_description
1 polymer ?
#
loop_
_entity_poly.entity_id
_entity_poly.type
_entity_poly.pdbx_seq_one_letter_code
_entity_poly.pdbx_strand_id
1 'polypeptide(L)'
;TPTSASPQCGHTLQEQLELFNSIRPLFANKPLIVVANKCDVKKITELSEENQKIFADLTAEGIPVIETSTLTEEGVMQVKTEACDRLLADRVENKMKGKKVHDVLNRLHLAMPAKRDDKERPPFIPEGALIRKRAMEVDAPKRRLERDLEVELGDDYILDLQKYWDLMNEEEKHDRVPEVWEGHNIADYIDPDIMKKLEDLEKEEELKERAGEYDSDDESEDEDMQEIRVLAKQIREKKQLLIVQSKDKDVHGPRMPRTTTKVERKKLEKEMGELGLDMNDKDDSHYAQQARRSRSITKKRKREASAPPTSKTRSQSASRPPRDQSGIRDPKMAKKAKKMMKNSQKDMNRQGKKGEADRHVFDLKPKHLLAGKRKSGTNDYR
;
A
#
# COMPACT_ATOMS: atom_id res chain seq x y z
N THR A 1 -56.12 7.00 39.50
CA THR A 1 -55.94 8.10 40.47
C THR A 1 -55.43 7.51 41.77
N PRO A 2 -54.48 8.14 42.48
CA PRO A 2 -54.01 7.59 43.74
C PRO A 2 -55.10 7.79 44.79
N THR A 3 -55.80 6.71 45.14
CA THR A 3 -56.65 6.67 46.33
C THR A 3 -55.72 6.60 47.52
N SER A 4 -55.83 7.56 48.44
CA SER A 4 -55.01 7.52 49.66
C SER A 4 -55.79 6.79 50.74
N ALA A 5 -55.20 5.73 51.30
CA ALA A 5 -55.80 4.98 52.42
C ALA A 5 -55.64 5.74 53.77
N SER A 6 -55.17 6.98 53.73
CA SER A 6 -54.78 7.79 54.89
C SER A 6 -55.64 9.06 55.01
N PRO A 7 -56.08 9.44 56.23
CA PRO A 7 -56.85 10.66 56.48
C PRO A 7 -56.07 11.96 56.23
N GLN A 8 -54.80 11.88 55.83
CA GLN A 8 -53.93 13.03 55.56
C GLN A 8 -54.25 13.77 54.24
N CYS A 9 -55.11 13.21 53.37
CA CYS A 9 -55.41 13.79 52.05
C CYS A 9 -56.55 14.84 52.05
N GLY A 10 -57.13 15.16 53.21
CA GLY A 10 -58.17 16.20 53.32
C GLY A 10 -59.54 15.84 52.73
N HIS A 11 -59.70 14.65 52.16
CA HIS A 11 -60.95 14.13 51.58
C HIS A 11 -61.24 12.72 52.08
N THR A 12 -62.52 12.39 52.26
CA THR A 12 -62.97 11.07 52.70
C THR A 12 -62.89 10.03 51.57
N LEU A 13 -62.86 8.73 51.91
CA LEU A 13 -62.85 7.63 50.92
C LEU A 13 -64.12 7.60 50.07
N GLN A 14 -65.27 8.02 50.63
CA GLN A 14 -66.54 8.12 49.92
C GLN A 14 -66.50 9.21 48.85
N GLU A 15 -65.97 10.41 49.18
CA GLU A 15 -65.75 11.49 48.20
C GLU A 15 -64.79 11.06 47.08
N GLN A 16 -63.73 10.30 47.40
CA GLN A 16 -62.80 9.78 46.41
C GLN A 16 -63.48 8.81 45.43
N LEU A 17 -64.43 7.99 45.91
CA LEU A 17 -65.21 7.07 45.08
C LEU A 17 -66.25 7.79 44.21
N GLU A 18 -66.94 8.80 44.76
CA GLU A 18 -67.84 9.65 43.99
C GLU A 18 -67.12 10.34 42.84
N LEU A 19 -65.92 10.88 43.11
CA LEU A 19 -65.07 11.44 42.07
C LEU A 19 -64.72 10.39 41.02
N PHE A 20 -64.28 9.20 41.42
CA PHE A 20 -63.96 8.12 40.49
C PHE A 20 -65.14 7.76 39.57
N ASN A 21 -66.34 7.62 40.14
CA ASN A 21 -67.56 7.33 39.38
C ASN A 21 -67.94 8.47 38.42
N SER A 22 -67.72 9.73 38.81
CA SER A 22 -67.97 10.90 37.96
C SER A 22 -67.06 10.95 36.72
N ILE A 23 -65.80 10.55 36.86
CA ILE A 23 -64.80 10.59 35.78
C ILE A 23 -64.70 9.28 35.00
N ARG A 24 -65.31 8.20 35.49
CA ARG A 24 -65.31 6.86 34.88
C ARG A 24 -65.64 6.85 33.37
N PRO A 25 -66.60 7.63 32.86
CA PRO A 25 -66.91 7.64 31.42
C PRO A 25 -65.73 8.04 30.51
N LEU A 26 -64.75 8.79 31.03
CA LEU A 26 -63.56 9.21 30.26
C LEU A 26 -62.57 8.06 30.00
N PHE A 27 -62.73 6.91 30.67
CA PHE A 27 -61.79 5.80 30.65
C PHE A 27 -62.33 4.51 30.02
N ALA A 28 -63.48 4.56 29.34
CA ALA A 28 -64.17 3.37 28.80
C ALA A 28 -63.30 2.41 27.96
N ASN A 29 -62.31 2.94 27.23
CA ASN A 29 -61.40 2.15 26.36
C ASN A 29 -59.95 2.07 26.90
N LYS A 30 -59.74 2.30 28.20
CA LYS A 30 -58.41 2.30 28.81
C LYS A 30 -58.37 1.31 29.97
N PRO A 31 -57.30 0.50 30.10
CA PRO A 31 -57.15 -0.37 31.25
C PRO A 31 -56.94 0.49 32.50
N LEU A 32 -57.69 0.18 33.55
CA LEU A 32 -57.65 0.90 34.83
C LEU A 32 -57.02 0.03 35.91
N ILE A 33 -56.25 0.69 36.77
CA ILE A 33 -55.71 0.14 38.01
C ILE A 33 -55.92 1.20 39.08
N VAL A 34 -56.44 0.78 40.23
CA VAL A 34 -56.56 1.64 41.41
C VAL A 34 -55.38 1.34 42.32
N VAL A 35 -54.71 2.41 42.74
CA VAL A 35 -53.49 2.30 43.54
C VAL A 35 -53.78 2.93 44.88
N ALA A 36 -53.71 2.12 45.94
CA ALA A 36 -53.79 2.59 47.31
C ALA A 36 -52.40 3.05 47.73
N ASN A 37 -52.20 4.34 47.91
CA ASN A 37 -50.91 4.90 48.31
C ASN A 37 -50.86 5.17 49.83
N LYS A 38 -49.65 5.13 50.40
CA LYS A 38 -49.33 5.27 51.83
C LYS A 38 -49.77 4.09 52.71
N CYS A 39 -49.58 2.87 52.23
CA CYS A 39 -49.87 1.64 52.99
C CYS A 39 -48.95 1.44 54.20
N ASP A 40 -47.86 2.20 54.32
CA ASP A 40 -46.98 2.28 55.50
C ASP A 40 -47.69 2.87 56.73
N VAL A 41 -48.69 3.73 56.53
CA VAL A 41 -49.44 4.37 57.63
C VAL A 41 -50.66 3.54 58.04
N LYS A 42 -51.40 3.02 57.05
CA LYS A 42 -52.56 2.14 57.24
C LYS A 42 -52.69 1.18 56.07
N LYS A 43 -52.78 -0.12 56.36
CA LYS A 43 -53.04 -1.16 55.35
C LYS A 43 -54.53 -1.30 55.07
N ILE A 44 -54.90 -1.81 53.90
CA ILE A 44 -56.30 -2.04 53.52
C ILE A 44 -56.98 -3.02 54.50
N THR A 45 -56.23 -3.97 55.06
CA THR A 45 -56.71 -4.92 56.09
C THR A 45 -57.10 -4.27 57.42
N GLU A 46 -56.60 -3.06 57.70
CA GLU A 46 -56.83 -2.33 58.96
C GLU A 46 -57.92 -1.25 58.82
N LEU A 47 -58.52 -1.10 57.63
CA LEU A 47 -59.66 -0.21 57.38
C LEU A 47 -60.96 -0.81 57.94
N SER A 48 -61.96 0.05 58.18
CA SER A 48 -63.30 -0.39 58.56
C SER A 48 -63.94 -1.28 57.48
N GLU A 49 -64.81 -2.20 57.90
CA GLU A 49 -65.48 -3.16 57.00
C GLU A 49 -66.25 -2.48 55.86
N GLU A 50 -66.80 -1.29 56.09
CA GLU A 50 -67.47 -0.47 55.06
C GLU A 50 -66.51 0.00 53.97
N ASN A 51 -65.30 0.41 54.34
CA ASN A 51 -64.29 0.87 53.38
C ASN A 51 -63.60 -0.30 52.67
N GLN A 52 -63.53 -1.47 53.31
CA GLN A 52 -63.03 -2.68 52.65
C GLN A 52 -64.01 -3.18 51.57
N LYS A 53 -65.33 -3.08 51.83
CA LYS A 53 -66.37 -3.40 50.83
C LYS A 53 -66.22 -2.54 49.58
N ILE A 54 -65.90 -1.26 49.72
CA ILE A 54 -65.64 -0.35 48.59
C ILE A 54 -64.53 -0.89 47.66
N PHE A 55 -63.40 -1.32 48.22
CA PHE A 55 -62.31 -1.88 47.41
C PHE A 55 -62.64 -3.26 46.83
N ALA A 56 -63.43 -4.07 47.55
CA ALA A 56 -63.92 -5.35 47.05
C ALA A 56 -64.87 -5.18 45.86
N ASP A 57 -65.77 -4.20 45.90
CA ASP A 57 -66.70 -3.88 44.82
C ASP A 57 -65.95 -3.42 43.55
N LEU A 58 -64.91 -2.56 43.71
CA LEU A 58 -64.05 -2.15 42.59
C LEU A 58 -63.28 -3.34 41.98
N THR A 59 -62.88 -4.30 42.83
CA THR A 59 -62.20 -5.52 42.39
C THR A 59 -63.17 -6.46 41.65
N ALA A 60 -64.43 -6.54 42.11
CA ALA A 60 -65.49 -7.32 41.46
C ALA A 60 -65.85 -6.78 40.07
N GLU A 61 -65.72 -5.46 39.86
CA GLU A 61 -65.86 -4.83 38.54
C GLU A 61 -64.65 -5.05 37.61
N GLY A 62 -63.61 -5.78 38.04
CA GLY A 62 -62.43 -6.12 37.25
C GLY A 62 -61.27 -5.13 37.32
N ILE A 63 -61.34 -4.15 38.25
CA ILE A 63 -60.30 -3.14 38.47
C ILE A 63 -59.46 -3.55 39.69
N PRO A 64 -58.19 -3.95 39.51
CA PRO A 64 -57.35 -4.41 40.61
C PRO A 64 -56.96 -3.23 41.47
N VAL A 65 -56.98 -3.47 42.78
CA VAL A 65 -56.50 -2.55 43.80
C VAL A 65 -55.17 -3.08 44.32
N ILE A 66 -54.12 -2.28 44.18
CA ILE A 66 -52.77 -2.66 44.65
C ILE A 66 -52.31 -1.65 45.70
N GLU A 67 -51.83 -2.18 46.81
CA GLU A 67 -51.19 -1.42 47.88
C GLU A 67 -49.79 -0.97 47.45
N THR A 68 -49.49 0.31 47.68
CA THR A 68 -48.18 0.89 47.39
C THR A 68 -47.74 1.82 48.51
N SER A 69 -46.45 1.81 48.79
CA SER A 69 -45.83 2.84 49.61
C SER A 69 -44.56 3.34 48.92
N THR A 70 -44.47 4.66 48.79
CA THR A 70 -43.25 5.32 48.30
C THR A 70 -42.17 5.44 49.36
N LEU A 71 -42.47 5.11 50.62
CA LEU A 71 -41.52 5.15 51.73
C LEU A 71 -40.82 3.80 51.94
N THR A 72 -41.58 2.70 51.90
CA THR A 72 -41.02 1.34 52.02
C THR A 72 -40.66 0.70 50.68
N GLU A 73 -40.97 1.39 49.56
CA GLU A 73 -40.84 0.91 48.17
C GLU A 73 -41.65 -0.37 47.87
N GLU A 74 -42.51 -0.78 48.80
CA GLU A 74 -43.39 -1.94 48.65
C GLU A 74 -44.48 -1.66 47.61
N GLY A 75 -44.71 -2.64 46.73
CA GLY A 75 -45.76 -2.59 45.72
C GLY A 75 -45.48 -1.68 44.51
N VAL A 76 -44.46 -0.82 44.55
CA VAL A 76 -44.15 0.12 43.45
C VAL A 76 -43.80 -0.62 42.15
N MET A 77 -42.96 -1.65 42.24
CA MET A 77 -42.60 -2.48 41.08
C MET A 77 -43.77 -3.35 40.61
N GLN A 78 -44.63 -3.82 41.53
CA GLN A 78 -45.79 -4.65 41.19
C GLN A 78 -46.86 -3.87 40.42
N VAL A 79 -47.16 -2.63 40.84
CA VAL A 79 -48.07 -1.75 40.08
C VAL A 79 -47.52 -1.46 38.70
N LYS A 80 -46.21 -1.24 38.59
CA LYS A 80 -45.56 -0.99 37.29
C LYS A 80 -45.71 -2.20 36.36
N THR A 81 -45.43 -3.42 36.83
CA THR A 81 -45.56 -4.63 36.00
C THR A 81 -47.00 -4.86 35.59
N GLU A 82 -47.94 -4.81 36.53
CA GLU A 82 -49.38 -5.01 36.26
C GLU A 82 -49.95 -3.97 35.30
N ALA A 83 -49.59 -2.69 35.46
CA ALA A 83 -50.01 -1.62 34.56
C ALA A 83 -49.46 -1.81 33.14
N CYS A 84 -48.18 -2.19 33.02
CA CYS A 84 -47.55 -2.43 31.73
C CYS A 84 -48.15 -3.65 31.03
N ASP A 85 -48.34 -4.77 31.75
CA ASP A 85 -48.81 -6.02 31.18
C ASP A 85 -50.27 -5.93 30.71
N ARG A 86 -51.15 -5.27 31.49
CA ARG A 86 -52.53 -5.00 31.06
C ARG A 86 -52.60 -4.13 29.82
N LEU A 87 -51.80 -3.06 29.79
CA LEU A 87 -51.73 -2.18 28.63
C LEU A 87 -51.11 -2.88 27.41
N LEU A 88 -50.17 -3.81 27.61
CA LEU A 88 -49.62 -4.63 26.54
C LEU A 88 -50.67 -5.61 26.01
N ALA A 89 -51.47 -6.25 26.86
CA ALA A 89 -52.55 -7.14 26.45
C ALA A 89 -53.54 -6.43 25.52
N ASP A 90 -54.06 -5.26 25.92
CA ASP A 90 -54.97 -4.46 25.10
C ASP A 90 -54.33 -4.01 23.78
N ARG A 91 -53.04 -3.62 23.82
CA ARG A 91 -52.31 -3.21 22.61
C ARG A 91 -52.05 -4.37 21.66
N VAL A 92 -51.75 -5.56 22.19
CA VAL A 92 -51.56 -6.77 21.40
C VAL A 92 -52.88 -7.19 20.78
N GLU A 93 -53.98 -7.17 21.53
CA GLU A 93 -55.31 -7.50 21.01
C GLU A 93 -55.71 -6.53 19.87
N ASN A 94 -55.52 -5.23 20.07
CA ASN A 94 -55.76 -4.23 19.04
C ASN A 94 -54.85 -4.40 17.81
N LYS A 95 -53.60 -4.83 18.02
CA LYS A 95 -52.70 -5.16 16.91
C LYS A 95 -53.15 -6.42 16.18
N MET A 96 -53.59 -7.47 16.88
CA MET A 96 -54.11 -8.72 16.31
C MET A 96 -55.41 -8.51 15.52
N LYS A 97 -56.28 -7.60 15.97
CA LYS A 97 -57.44 -7.15 15.17
C LYS A 97 -57.03 -6.46 13.87
N GLY A 98 -55.83 -5.88 13.82
CA GLY A 98 -55.24 -5.28 12.63
C GLY A 98 -54.46 -6.27 11.74
N LYS A 99 -54.31 -5.94 10.46
CA LYS A 99 -53.57 -6.78 9.50
C LYS A 99 -52.03 -6.68 9.61
N LYS A 100 -51.52 -5.73 10.39
CA LYS A 100 -50.07 -5.47 10.55
C LYS A 100 -49.31 -6.57 11.29
N VAL A 101 -50.00 -7.55 11.87
CA VAL A 101 -49.36 -8.71 12.51
C VAL A 101 -48.70 -9.62 11.48
N HIS A 102 -49.26 -9.73 10.27
CA HIS A 102 -48.70 -10.58 9.22
C HIS A 102 -47.29 -10.16 8.80
N ASP A 103 -46.99 -8.85 8.82
CA ASP A 103 -45.67 -8.31 8.48
C ASP A 103 -44.57 -8.75 9.47
N VAL A 104 -44.94 -8.96 10.74
CA VAL A 104 -44.00 -9.33 11.82
C VAL A 104 -44.00 -10.82 12.13
N LEU A 105 -44.90 -11.60 11.54
CA LEU A 105 -45.10 -13.01 11.86
C LEU A 105 -43.83 -13.85 11.64
N ASN A 106 -43.03 -13.51 10.62
CA ASN A 106 -41.75 -14.14 10.35
C ASN A 106 -40.73 -13.98 11.49
N ARG A 107 -40.84 -12.93 12.31
CA ARG A 107 -39.95 -12.68 13.47
C ARG A 107 -40.42 -13.41 14.73
N LEU A 108 -41.72 -13.69 14.84
CA LEU A 108 -42.30 -14.42 15.96
C LEU A 108 -42.18 -15.94 15.76
N HIS A 109 -42.04 -16.40 14.52
CA HIS A 109 -41.91 -17.82 14.20
C HIS A 109 -40.55 -18.39 14.64
N LEU A 110 -40.55 -19.19 15.70
CA LEU A 110 -39.40 -20.00 16.12
C LEU A 110 -39.39 -21.31 15.31
N ALA A 111 -38.40 -21.47 14.44
CA ALA A 111 -38.27 -22.69 13.63
C ALA A 111 -37.86 -23.88 14.52
N MET A 112 -38.65 -24.95 14.49
CA MET A 112 -38.34 -26.21 15.16
C MET A 112 -37.66 -27.15 14.15
N PRO A 113 -36.38 -27.53 14.34
CA PRO A 113 -35.67 -28.41 13.42
C PRO A 113 -36.32 -29.80 13.37
N ALA A 114 -36.66 -30.26 12.18
CA ALA A 114 -37.08 -31.65 11.98
C ALA A 114 -35.86 -32.58 12.14
N LYS A 115 -36.04 -33.72 12.82
CA LYS A 115 -35.00 -34.75 12.95
C LYS A 115 -34.66 -35.29 11.56
N ARG A 116 -33.43 -35.03 11.10
CA ARG A 116 -32.95 -35.48 9.79
C ARG A 116 -32.20 -36.81 9.87
N ASP A 117 -31.29 -36.93 10.85
CA ASP A 117 -30.42 -38.10 11.06
C ASP A 117 -30.41 -38.46 12.58
N ASP A 118 -30.07 -39.70 12.93
CA ASP A 118 -29.91 -40.17 14.32
C ASP A 118 -28.55 -39.81 14.97
N LYS A 119 -27.83 -38.83 14.40
CA LYS A 119 -26.56 -38.35 14.95
C LYS A 119 -26.79 -37.25 15.97
N GLU A 120 -26.40 -37.50 17.22
CA GLU A 120 -26.40 -36.49 18.27
C GLU A 120 -25.37 -35.40 17.98
N ARG A 121 -25.78 -34.13 18.15
CA ARG A 121 -24.93 -32.94 17.98
C ARG A 121 -24.97 -32.13 19.28
N PRO A 122 -24.35 -32.62 20.36
CA PRO A 122 -24.37 -31.91 21.63
C PRO A 122 -23.58 -30.59 21.55
N PRO A 123 -23.94 -29.57 22.34
CA PRO A 123 -23.14 -28.36 22.45
C PRO A 123 -21.81 -28.68 23.13
N PHE A 124 -20.68 -28.25 22.54
CA PHE A 124 -19.36 -28.42 23.13
C PHE A 124 -19.01 -27.20 24.00
N ILE A 125 -19.39 -27.26 25.28
CA ILE A 125 -19.05 -26.24 26.27
C ILE A 125 -17.92 -26.77 27.14
N PRO A 126 -16.73 -26.14 27.13
CA PRO A 126 -15.60 -26.61 27.94
C PRO A 126 -15.87 -26.43 29.43
N GLU A 127 -15.35 -27.36 30.24
CA GLU A 127 -15.57 -27.38 31.69
C GLU A 127 -15.10 -26.09 32.38
N GLY A 128 -13.99 -25.51 31.92
CA GLY A 128 -13.47 -24.24 32.45
C GLY A 128 -14.47 -23.07 32.34
N ALA A 129 -15.29 -23.03 31.28
CA ALA A 129 -16.34 -22.02 31.15
C ALA A 129 -17.51 -22.24 32.12
N LEU A 130 -17.86 -23.51 32.38
CA LEU A 130 -18.89 -23.87 33.35
C LEU A 130 -18.46 -23.55 34.78
N ILE A 131 -17.21 -23.86 35.13
CA ILE A 131 -16.63 -23.53 36.44
C ILE A 131 -16.58 -22.02 36.63
N ARG A 132 -16.15 -21.26 35.61
CA ARG A 132 -16.11 -19.80 35.66
C ARG A 132 -17.49 -19.17 35.86
N LYS A 133 -18.55 -19.72 35.25
CA LYS A 133 -19.93 -19.25 35.47
C LYS A 133 -20.41 -19.49 36.92
N ARG A 134 -19.93 -20.55 37.57
CA ARG A 134 -20.29 -20.90 38.95
C ARG A 134 -19.50 -20.11 39.98
N ALA A 135 -18.24 -19.79 39.69
CA ALA A 135 -17.43 -18.93 40.52
C ALA A 135 -18.03 -17.51 40.51
N MET A 136 -18.57 -17.06 41.65
CA MET A 136 -19.02 -15.68 41.79
C MET A 136 -17.81 -14.75 41.66
N GLU A 137 -17.96 -13.70 40.86
CA GLU A 137 -16.92 -12.74 40.47
C GLU A 137 -16.39 -11.87 41.64
N VAL A 138 -16.85 -12.12 42.86
CA VAL A 138 -16.70 -11.24 44.02
C VAL A 138 -15.46 -11.57 44.87
N ASP A 139 -14.97 -12.83 44.85
CA ASP A 139 -13.88 -13.27 45.72
C ASP A 139 -12.52 -13.45 45.03
N ALA A 140 -12.46 -13.46 43.70
CA ALA A 140 -11.20 -13.64 42.98
C ALA A 140 -10.58 -12.28 42.58
N PRO A 141 -9.25 -12.09 42.75
CA PRO A 141 -8.59 -10.91 42.22
C PRO A 141 -8.83 -10.85 40.70
N LYS A 142 -9.24 -9.68 40.20
CA LYS A 142 -9.47 -9.47 38.77
C LYS A 142 -8.19 -9.80 38.02
N ARG A 143 -8.28 -10.72 37.05
CA ARG A 143 -7.17 -11.03 36.14
C ARG A 143 -6.77 -9.75 35.41
N ARG A 144 -5.47 -9.43 35.44
CA ARG A 144 -4.92 -8.31 34.67
C ARG A 144 -5.20 -8.54 33.18
N LEU A 145 -5.86 -7.58 32.55
CA LEU A 145 -6.12 -7.57 31.12
C LEU A 145 -4.98 -6.86 30.39
N GLU A 146 -4.85 -7.10 29.09
CA GLU A 146 -3.85 -6.41 28.27
C GLU A 146 -4.04 -4.88 28.30
N ARG A 147 -5.29 -4.43 28.37
CA ARG A 147 -5.62 -3.01 28.53
C ARG A 147 -5.08 -2.41 29.83
N ASP A 148 -5.04 -3.20 30.91
CA ASP A 148 -4.49 -2.71 32.19
C ASP A 148 -2.97 -2.54 32.09
N LEU A 149 -2.29 -3.41 31.34
CA LEU A 149 -0.85 -3.32 31.05
C LEU A 149 -0.52 -2.13 30.13
N GLU A 150 -1.34 -1.92 29.10
CA GLU A 150 -1.24 -0.76 28.20
C GLU A 150 -1.33 0.56 28.98
N VAL A 151 -2.30 0.67 29.90
CA VAL A 151 -2.48 1.88 30.72
C VAL A 151 -1.33 2.08 31.72
N GLU A 152 -0.78 1.00 32.28
CA GLU A 152 0.34 1.06 33.23
C GLU A 152 1.65 1.49 32.56
N LEU A 153 1.94 0.95 31.37
CA LEU A 153 3.18 1.21 30.64
C LEU A 153 3.11 2.48 29.76
N GLY A 154 1.92 2.91 29.36
CA GLY A 154 1.70 4.13 28.59
C GLY A 154 2.48 4.12 27.27
N ASP A 155 3.35 5.11 27.09
CA ASP A 155 4.12 5.29 25.85
C ASP A 155 5.21 4.20 25.65
N ASP A 156 5.65 3.53 26.72
CA ASP A 156 6.65 2.44 26.65
C ASP A 156 6.01 1.09 26.27
N TYR A 157 4.69 1.04 26.10
CA TYR A 157 3.97 -0.18 25.76
C TYR A 157 4.19 -0.58 24.29
N ILE A 158 4.69 -1.81 24.10
CA ILE A 158 4.76 -2.47 22.80
C ILE A 158 4.01 -3.80 22.91
N LEU A 159 3.00 -4.00 22.05
CA LEU A 159 2.27 -5.25 21.98
C LEU A 159 3.16 -6.37 21.41
N ASP A 160 3.66 -7.23 22.29
CA ASP A 160 4.39 -8.43 21.91
C ASP A 160 3.43 -9.62 21.71
N LEU A 161 3.30 -10.07 20.46
CA LEU A 161 2.47 -11.21 20.09
C LEU A 161 3.15 -12.55 20.42
N GLN A 162 4.50 -12.60 20.43
CA GLN A 162 5.28 -13.83 20.61
C GLN A 162 5.16 -14.37 22.04
N LYS A 163 4.99 -13.46 23.02
CA LYS A 163 4.73 -13.79 24.43
C LYS A 163 3.57 -14.78 24.63
N TYR A 164 2.56 -14.73 23.76
CA TYR A 164 1.33 -15.53 23.86
C TYR A 164 1.37 -16.85 23.09
N TRP A 165 2.50 -17.21 22.48
CA TRP A 165 2.66 -18.49 21.80
C TRP A 165 2.97 -19.59 22.80
N ASP A 166 2.38 -20.77 22.58
CA ASP A 166 2.66 -21.98 23.36
C ASP A 166 3.57 -22.87 22.50
N LEU A 167 4.87 -22.87 22.83
CA LEU A 167 5.92 -23.66 22.17
C LEU A 167 6.40 -24.80 23.08
N MET A 168 7.12 -25.76 22.51
CA MET A 168 7.70 -26.87 23.27
C MET A 168 8.72 -26.37 24.31
N ASN A 169 9.58 -25.43 23.90
CA ASN A 169 10.54 -24.76 24.76
C ASN A 169 10.16 -23.28 24.88
N GLU A 170 10.11 -22.76 26.11
CA GLU A 170 9.73 -21.34 26.32
C GLU A 170 10.82 -20.35 25.91
N GLU A 171 12.09 -20.79 25.91
CA GLU A 171 13.25 -19.97 25.56
C GLU A 171 13.23 -19.51 24.09
N GLU A 172 12.63 -20.32 23.22
CA GLU A 172 12.60 -20.10 21.76
C GLU A 172 11.48 -19.14 21.32
N LYS A 173 10.62 -18.66 22.23
CA LYS A 173 9.47 -17.79 21.89
C LYS A 173 9.88 -16.51 21.16
N HIS A 174 11.03 -15.95 21.54
CA HIS A 174 11.53 -14.68 21.01
C HIS A 174 12.58 -14.84 19.92
N ASP A 175 12.78 -16.07 19.43
CA ASP A 175 13.74 -16.34 18.36
C ASP A 175 13.26 -15.75 17.02
N ARG A 176 14.21 -15.20 16.27
CA ARG A 176 13.95 -14.61 14.96
C ARG A 176 13.95 -15.69 13.90
N VAL A 177 12.77 -16.03 13.38
CA VAL A 177 12.61 -16.98 12.27
C VAL A 177 13.15 -16.37 10.97
N PRO A 178 14.18 -16.97 10.33
CA PRO A 178 14.61 -16.54 9.00
C PRO A 178 13.54 -16.89 7.96
N GLU A 179 13.13 -15.92 7.14
CA GLU A 179 12.06 -16.13 6.16
C GLU A 179 12.60 -16.45 4.76
N VAL A 180 13.72 -15.82 4.35
CA VAL A 180 14.26 -15.88 2.99
C VAL A 180 15.77 -16.14 3.03
N TRP A 181 16.23 -17.02 2.14
CA TRP A 181 17.64 -17.32 1.94
C TRP A 181 17.95 -17.44 0.44
N GLU A 182 18.91 -16.64 -0.05
CA GLU A 182 19.37 -16.64 -1.46
C GLU A 182 18.23 -16.69 -2.50
N GLY A 183 17.17 -15.90 -2.28
CA GLY A 183 16.02 -15.80 -3.18
C GLY A 183 14.96 -16.90 -3.02
N HIS A 184 15.13 -17.83 -2.08
CA HIS A 184 14.18 -18.90 -1.77
C HIS A 184 13.55 -18.68 -0.39
N ASN A 185 12.29 -19.09 -0.25
CA ASN A 185 11.58 -18.98 1.03
C ASN A 185 11.87 -20.22 1.88
N ILE A 186 12.20 -20.02 3.16
CA ILE A 186 12.53 -21.12 4.07
C ILE A 186 11.29 -21.92 4.45
N ALA A 187 10.12 -21.26 4.53
CA ALA A 187 8.84 -21.90 4.84
C ALA A 187 8.49 -23.06 3.90
N ASP A 188 8.94 -22.99 2.64
CA ASP A 188 8.69 -24.03 1.63
C ASP A 188 9.49 -25.32 1.90
N TYR A 189 10.53 -25.24 2.73
CA TYR A 189 11.44 -26.35 3.06
C TYR A 189 11.24 -26.89 4.49
N ILE A 190 10.24 -26.41 5.24
CA ILE A 190 9.94 -26.91 6.59
C ILE A 190 9.16 -28.23 6.49
N ASP A 191 9.86 -29.33 6.73
CA ASP A 191 9.31 -30.70 6.74
C ASP A 191 9.92 -31.49 7.90
N PRO A 192 9.11 -32.22 8.72
CA PRO A 192 9.64 -33.06 9.79
C PRO A 192 10.66 -34.11 9.30
N ASP A 193 10.56 -34.57 8.05
CA ASP A 193 11.41 -35.63 7.49
C ASP A 193 12.51 -35.09 6.55
N ILE A 194 12.85 -33.79 6.61
CA ILE A 194 13.79 -33.15 5.67
C ILE A 194 15.18 -33.80 5.65
N MET A 195 15.71 -34.20 6.81
CA MET A 195 17.04 -34.82 6.92
C MET A 195 17.11 -36.16 6.19
N LYS A 196 16.05 -36.96 6.26
CA LYS A 196 15.98 -38.24 5.56
C LYS A 196 15.95 -38.05 4.04
N LYS A 197 15.19 -37.06 3.56
CA LYS A 197 15.16 -36.70 2.13
C LYS A 197 16.52 -36.22 1.63
N LEU A 198 17.25 -35.48 2.46
CA LEU A 198 18.61 -35.02 2.16
C LEU A 198 19.57 -36.21 2.04
N GLU A 199 19.55 -37.15 2.98
CA GLU A 199 20.39 -38.36 2.94
C GLU A 199 20.15 -39.21 1.68
N ASP A 200 18.91 -39.32 1.22
CA ASP A 200 18.59 -40.06 0.00
C ASP A 200 19.09 -39.32 -1.26
N LEU A 201 19.05 -37.99 -1.27
CA LEU A 201 19.57 -37.15 -2.36
C LEU A 201 21.10 -37.19 -2.42
N GLU A 202 21.78 -37.12 -1.28
CA GLU A 202 23.25 -37.23 -1.19
C GLU A 202 23.73 -38.58 -1.74
N LYS A 203 23.06 -39.69 -1.41
CA LYS A 203 23.36 -41.01 -2.00
C LYS A 203 23.15 -41.05 -3.52
N GLU A 204 22.14 -40.35 -4.02
CA GLU A 204 21.89 -40.23 -5.46
C GLU A 204 23.02 -39.46 -6.16
N GLU A 205 23.45 -38.34 -5.59
CA GLU A 205 24.57 -37.55 -6.13
C GLU A 205 25.90 -38.31 -6.08
N GLU A 206 26.19 -39.07 -5.01
CA GLU A 206 27.37 -39.94 -4.96
C GLU A 206 27.37 -41.01 -6.07
N LEU A 207 26.19 -41.52 -6.42
CA LEU A 207 26.05 -42.48 -7.52
C LEU A 207 26.28 -41.80 -8.89
N LYS A 208 25.80 -40.56 -9.07
CA LYS A 208 26.03 -39.77 -10.29
C LYS A 208 27.49 -39.37 -10.47
N GLU A 209 28.14 -38.94 -9.40
CA GLU A 209 29.57 -38.60 -9.40
C GLU A 209 30.42 -39.83 -9.74
N ARG A 210 30.11 -41.00 -9.13
CA ARG A 210 30.78 -42.26 -9.49
C ARG A 210 30.55 -42.68 -10.94
N ALA A 211 29.43 -42.27 -11.54
CA ALA A 211 29.13 -42.50 -12.94
C ALA A 211 29.87 -41.54 -13.89
N GLY A 212 30.54 -40.50 -13.36
CA GLY A 212 31.30 -39.52 -14.15
C GLY A 212 30.44 -38.46 -14.84
N GLU A 213 29.19 -38.23 -14.41
CA GLU A 213 28.28 -37.26 -15.04
C GLU A 213 28.83 -35.82 -15.01
N TYR A 214 29.62 -35.49 -14.00
CA TYR A 214 30.20 -34.15 -13.80
C TYR A 214 31.66 -34.03 -14.27
N ASP A 215 32.23 -35.09 -14.87
CA ASP A 215 33.57 -35.02 -15.45
C ASP A 215 33.50 -34.20 -16.75
N SER A 216 33.82 -32.91 -16.65
CA SER A 216 33.99 -32.06 -17.83
C SER A 216 35.36 -32.34 -18.46
N ASP A 217 35.44 -33.40 -19.26
CA ASP A 217 36.62 -33.66 -20.09
C ASP A 217 36.73 -32.59 -21.18
N ASP A 218 37.47 -31.52 -20.90
CA ASP A 218 38.03 -30.65 -21.93
C ASP A 218 39.16 -31.46 -22.60
N GLU A 219 38.84 -32.17 -23.68
CA GLU A 219 39.85 -32.76 -24.55
C GLU A 219 40.86 -31.68 -24.94
N SER A 220 42.13 -31.90 -24.59
CA SER A 220 43.21 -30.95 -24.88
C SER A 220 43.27 -30.70 -26.39
N GLU A 221 42.96 -29.48 -26.82
CA GLU A 221 42.97 -29.09 -28.24
C GLU A 221 44.38 -29.30 -28.84
N ASP A 222 44.48 -30.09 -29.91
CA ASP A 222 45.71 -30.31 -30.68
C ASP A 222 46.34 -28.98 -31.15
N GLU A 223 47.67 -28.95 -31.28
CA GLU A 223 48.44 -27.76 -31.70
C GLU A 223 47.90 -27.16 -33.02
N ASP A 224 47.52 -28.00 -33.98
CA ASP A 224 46.90 -27.60 -35.25
C ASP A 224 45.57 -26.86 -35.05
N MET A 225 44.74 -27.28 -34.10
CA MET A 225 43.44 -26.65 -33.82
C MET A 225 43.62 -25.25 -33.21
N GLN A 226 44.62 -25.09 -32.36
CA GLN A 226 44.98 -23.79 -31.78
C GLN A 226 45.50 -22.83 -32.86
N GLU A 227 46.36 -23.31 -33.76
CA GLU A 227 46.86 -22.52 -34.90
C GLU A 227 45.74 -22.08 -35.83
N ILE A 228 44.81 -22.98 -36.18
CA ILE A 228 43.63 -22.66 -36.99
C ILE A 228 42.78 -21.58 -36.30
N ARG A 229 42.59 -21.65 -34.98
CA ARG A 229 41.80 -20.67 -34.23
C ARG A 229 42.47 -19.29 -34.22
N VAL A 230 43.79 -19.23 -34.02
CA VAL A 230 44.55 -17.97 -34.05
C VAL A 230 44.51 -17.35 -35.46
N LEU A 231 44.76 -18.15 -36.49
CA LEU A 231 44.71 -17.69 -37.87
C LEU A 231 43.30 -17.21 -38.25
N ALA A 232 42.26 -17.95 -37.86
CA ALA A 232 40.87 -17.56 -38.10
C ALA A 232 40.50 -16.24 -37.41
N LYS A 233 41.01 -15.97 -36.21
CA LYS A 233 40.84 -14.68 -35.52
C LYS A 233 41.49 -13.55 -36.32
N GLN A 234 42.74 -13.72 -36.74
CA GLN A 234 43.47 -12.72 -37.56
C GLN A 234 42.75 -12.42 -38.88
N ILE A 235 42.23 -13.45 -39.55
CA ILE A 235 41.44 -13.29 -40.79
C ILE A 235 40.15 -12.49 -40.52
N ARG A 236 39.42 -12.81 -39.45
CA ARG A 236 38.18 -12.10 -39.09
C ARG A 236 38.45 -10.63 -38.78
N GLU A 237 39.49 -10.33 -38.01
CA GLU A 237 39.90 -8.97 -37.66
C GLU A 237 40.30 -8.17 -38.90
N LYS A 238 41.15 -8.75 -39.78
CA LYS A 238 41.55 -8.09 -41.03
C LYS A 238 40.35 -7.82 -41.94
N LYS A 239 39.40 -8.76 -42.03
CA LYS A 239 38.16 -8.60 -42.80
C LYS A 239 37.28 -7.49 -42.22
N GLN A 240 37.16 -7.40 -40.90
CA GLN A 240 36.42 -6.32 -40.24
C GLN A 240 37.07 -4.96 -40.51
N LEU A 241 38.39 -4.84 -40.41
CA LEU A 241 39.12 -3.61 -40.73
C LEU A 241 38.90 -3.18 -42.19
N LEU A 242 38.90 -4.11 -43.14
CA LEU A 242 38.60 -3.81 -44.55
C LEU A 242 37.16 -3.31 -44.75
N ILE A 243 36.19 -3.88 -44.04
CA ILE A 243 34.79 -3.41 -44.07
C ILE A 243 34.69 -1.98 -43.52
N VAL A 244 35.35 -1.70 -42.39
CA VAL A 244 35.38 -0.35 -41.79
C VAL A 244 36.01 0.66 -42.75
N GLN A 245 37.18 0.33 -43.32
CA GLN A 245 37.84 1.19 -44.32
C GLN A 245 36.98 1.40 -45.57
N SER A 246 36.17 0.41 -45.97
CA SER A 246 35.24 0.56 -47.09
C SER A 246 34.09 1.50 -46.76
N LYS A 247 33.56 1.45 -45.53
CA LYS A 247 32.52 2.37 -45.06
C LYS A 247 33.04 3.80 -44.97
N ASP A 248 34.26 4.00 -44.46
CA ASP A 248 34.90 5.33 -44.39
C ASP A 248 35.14 5.95 -45.78
N LYS A 249 35.37 5.11 -46.80
CA LYS A 249 35.52 5.56 -48.20
C LYS A 249 34.18 5.94 -48.83
N ASP A 250 33.06 5.66 -48.18
CA ASP A 250 31.74 6.01 -48.68
C ASP A 250 31.35 7.42 -48.25
N VAL A 251 31.29 8.32 -49.23
CA VAL A 251 31.05 9.75 -49.02
C VAL A 251 29.90 10.20 -49.91
N HIS A 252 29.05 11.09 -49.38
CA HIS A 252 27.94 11.64 -50.16
C HIS A 252 28.46 12.73 -51.13
N GLY A 253 28.87 12.29 -52.32
CA GLY A 253 29.40 13.13 -53.40
C GLY A 253 30.17 12.31 -54.45
N PRO A 254 30.58 12.92 -55.58
CA PRO A 254 31.36 12.23 -56.59
C PRO A 254 32.75 11.85 -56.04
N ARG A 255 33.12 10.56 -56.12
CA ARG A 255 34.45 10.09 -55.70
C ARG A 255 35.51 10.57 -56.70
N MET A 256 36.56 11.21 -56.19
CA MET A 256 37.68 11.69 -57.02
C MET A 256 38.45 10.51 -57.64
N PRO A 257 38.75 10.53 -58.95
CA PRO A 257 39.51 9.46 -59.58
C PRO A 257 40.95 9.46 -59.08
N ARG A 258 41.53 8.27 -58.86
CA ARG A 258 42.90 8.08 -58.35
C ARG A 258 43.99 8.69 -59.24
N THR A 259 43.67 9.03 -60.49
CA THR A 259 44.57 9.72 -61.43
C THR A 259 44.79 11.20 -61.08
N THR A 260 43.86 11.83 -60.36
CA THR A 260 43.96 13.24 -59.96
C THR A 260 44.72 13.43 -58.65
N THR A 261 44.65 12.44 -57.75
CA THR A 261 45.32 12.48 -56.45
C THR A 261 46.71 11.86 -56.56
N LYS A 262 47.73 12.56 -56.02
CA LYS A 262 49.11 12.05 -56.01
C LYS A 262 49.26 11.01 -54.90
N VAL A 263 49.66 9.80 -55.25
CA VAL A 263 49.96 8.74 -54.28
C VAL A 263 51.33 8.99 -53.66
N GLU A 264 51.39 8.96 -52.32
CA GLU A 264 52.65 9.05 -51.59
C GLU A 264 53.40 7.71 -51.62
N ARG A 265 54.66 7.74 -52.06
CA ARG A 265 55.53 6.56 -52.16
C ARG A 265 55.57 5.74 -50.88
N LYS A 266 55.73 6.39 -49.72
CA LYS A 266 55.87 5.73 -48.42
C LYS A 266 54.66 4.87 -48.04
N LYS A 267 53.45 5.27 -48.43
CA LYS A 267 52.22 4.52 -48.14
C LYS A 267 52.16 3.24 -48.96
N LEU A 268 52.46 3.34 -50.25
CA LEU A 268 52.46 2.19 -51.16
C LEU A 268 53.59 1.20 -50.83
N GLU A 269 54.79 1.70 -50.50
CA GLU A 269 55.93 0.89 -50.05
C GLU A 269 55.58 0.07 -48.81
N LYS A 270 54.93 0.68 -47.82
CA LYS A 270 54.51 0.00 -46.59
C LYS A 270 53.46 -1.09 -46.86
N GLU A 271 52.42 -0.79 -47.65
CA GLU A 271 51.36 -1.76 -47.96
C GLU A 271 51.87 -2.96 -48.77
N MET A 272 52.77 -2.73 -49.74
CA MET A 272 53.35 -3.80 -50.57
C MET A 272 54.39 -4.63 -49.80
N GLY A 273 55.15 -4.00 -48.91
CA GLY A 273 56.05 -4.70 -47.99
C GLY A 273 55.29 -5.58 -46.99
N GLU A 274 54.15 -5.13 -46.48
CA GLU A 274 53.25 -5.95 -45.63
C GLU A 274 52.69 -7.18 -46.38
N LEU A 275 52.58 -7.11 -47.71
CA LEU A 275 52.16 -8.22 -48.58
C LEU A 275 53.34 -9.13 -49.02
N GLY A 276 54.56 -8.82 -48.59
CA GLY A 276 55.76 -9.62 -48.87
C GLY A 276 56.48 -9.31 -50.19
N LEU A 277 56.21 -8.18 -50.84
CA LEU A 277 56.93 -7.73 -52.04
C LEU A 277 58.15 -6.89 -51.66
N ASP A 278 59.32 -7.21 -52.23
CA ASP A 278 60.54 -6.43 -52.03
C ASP A 278 60.53 -5.15 -52.90
N MET A 279 60.69 -3.99 -52.25
CA MET A 279 60.64 -2.65 -52.87
C MET A 279 62.00 -1.93 -52.80
N ASN A 280 63.10 -2.68 -52.71
CA ASN A 280 64.46 -2.15 -52.54
C ASN A 280 65.15 -1.63 -53.82
N ASP A 281 64.58 -1.84 -55.01
CA ASP A 281 65.09 -1.27 -56.28
C ASP A 281 64.70 0.22 -56.41
N LYS A 282 65.48 1.08 -55.76
CA LYS A 282 65.10 2.46 -55.45
C LYS A 282 65.37 3.50 -56.55
N ASP A 283 66.24 3.20 -57.51
CA ASP A 283 66.83 4.21 -58.42
C ASP A 283 66.19 4.29 -59.82
N ASP A 284 65.47 3.25 -60.27
CA ASP A 284 64.87 3.21 -61.62
C ASP A 284 63.38 3.60 -61.67
N SER A 285 62.80 4.00 -60.54
CA SER A 285 61.40 4.44 -60.49
C SER A 285 61.23 5.90 -60.98
N HIS A 286 60.16 6.16 -61.75
CA HIS A 286 59.79 7.49 -62.27
C HIS A 286 59.71 8.59 -61.17
N TYR A 287 59.54 8.20 -59.90
CA TYR A 287 59.51 9.11 -58.75
C TYR A 287 60.89 9.70 -58.38
N ALA A 288 61.99 8.96 -58.58
CA ALA A 288 63.34 9.42 -58.25
C ALA A 288 63.83 10.51 -59.23
N GLN A 289 63.40 10.45 -60.49
CA GLN A 289 63.72 11.44 -61.52
C GLN A 289 63.00 12.79 -61.28
N GLN A 290 61.78 12.79 -60.75
CA GLN A 290 61.00 14.01 -60.52
C GLN A 290 61.50 14.85 -59.34
N ALA A 291 62.05 14.21 -58.29
CA ALA A 291 62.63 14.89 -57.12
C ALA A 291 63.88 15.72 -57.46
N ARG A 292 64.60 15.37 -58.53
CA ARG A 292 65.75 16.16 -59.02
C ARG A 292 65.32 17.47 -59.70
N ARG A 293 64.10 17.56 -60.24
CA ARG A 293 63.59 18.73 -60.99
C ARG A 293 62.89 19.79 -60.11
N SER A 294 62.49 19.45 -58.88
CA SER A 294 61.67 20.31 -58.00
C SER A 294 62.45 21.26 -57.07
N ARG A 295 63.78 21.33 -57.19
CA ARG A 295 64.59 22.29 -56.42
C ARG A 295 64.51 23.67 -57.08
N SER A 296 63.67 24.56 -56.55
CA SER A 296 63.62 25.97 -56.96
C SER A 296 64.92 26.70 -56.58
N ILE A 297 65.52 27.44 -57.51
CA ILE A 297 66.60 28.39 -57.24
C ILE A 297 66.03 29.54 -56.40
N THR A 298 66.59 29.76 -55.21
CA THR A 298 66.10 30.68 -54.19
C THR A 298 66.26 32.15 -54.62
N LYS A 299 65.15 32.87 -54.81
CA LYS A 299 65.12 34.35 -54.90
C LYS A 299 64.74 34.94 -53.53
N LYS A 300 65.44 35.99 -53.10
CA LYS A 300 65.37 36.62 -51.76
C LYS A 300 63.97 37.09 -51.36
N ARG A 301 63.33 36.37 -50.41
CA ARG A 301 62.82 36.90 -49.11
C ARG A 301 62.23 35.75 -48.28
N LYS A 302 62.95 35.31 -47.24
CA LYS A 302 62.33 34.69 -46.04
C LYS A 302 62.04 35.85 -45.08
N ARG A 303 60.77 36.17 -44.85
CA ARG A 303 60.37 36.95 -43.68
C ARG A 303 60.15 35.98 -42.53
N GLU A 304 60.67 36.40 -41.38
CA GLU A 304 60.57 35.75 -40.07
C GLU A 304 59.12 35.51 -39.66
N ALA A 305 58.95 34.62 -38.67
CA ALA A 305 57.70 34.08 -38.17
C ALA A 305 56.61 35.15 -37.97
N SER A 306 55.65 35.19 -38.90
CA SER A 306 54.42 35.95 -38.73
C SER A 306 53.50 35.18 -37.79
N ALA A 307 53.28 35.72 -36.59
CA ALA A 307 51.98 35.59 -35.95
C ALA A 307 50.89 35.98 -36.98
N PRO A 308 49.74 35.31 -37.01
CA PRO A 308 48.71 35.62 -37.99
C PRO A 308 48.26 37.09 -37.87
N PRO A 309 47.91 37.76 -38.98
CA PRO A 309 47.43 39.13 -38.94
C PRO A 309 46.17 39.23 -38.07
N THR A 310 46.16 40.15 -37.11
CA THR A 310 44.97 40.49 -36.29
C THR A 310 43.91 41.28 -37.08
N SER A 311 44.10 41.47 -38.38
CA SER A 311 43.09 42.04 -39.26
C SER A 311 42.29 40.93 -39.94
N LYS A 312 41.10 40.64 -39.38
CA LYS A 312 40.03 40.06 -40.19
C LYS A 312 39.80 40.99 -41.38
N THR A 313 39.81 40.37 -42.56
CA THR A 313 39.62 41.00 -43.85
C THR A 313 38.40 41.91 -43.85
N ARG A 314 38.65 43.12 -44.33
CA ARG A 314 37.72 44.17 -44.74
C ARG A 314 36.66 43.61 -45.70
N SER A 315 35.44 43.41 -45.22
CA SER A 315 34.22 43.53 -46.03
C SER A 315 32.97 43.59 -45.13
N GLN A 316 32.55 44.84 -44.86
CA GLN A 316 31.22 45.29 -44.45
C GLN A 316 30.73 44.94 -43.02
N SER A 317 30.07 45.94 -42.39
CA SER A 317 29.43 45.97 -41.07
C SER A 317 30.30 45.87 -39.79
N ALA A 318 31.22 46.81 -39.56
CA ALA A 318 31.87 46.94 -38.24
C ALA A 318 32.12 48.41 -37.82
N SER A 319 31.22 49.34 -38.16
CA SER A 319 31.30 50.71 -37.60
C SER A 319 30.81 50.81 -36.16
N ARG A 320 30.13 49.77 -35.64
CA ARG A 320 29.60 49.74 -34.28
C ARG A 320 30.28 48.62 -33.47
N PRO A 321 30.77 48.91 -32.26
CA PRO A 321 31.20 47.85 -31.35
C PRO A 321 30.02 46.89 -31.10
N PRO A 322 30.28 45.57 -30.92
CA PRO A 322 29.27 44.60 -30.55
C PRO A 322 28.42 45.06 -29.36
N ARG A 323 27.11 44.75 -29.36
CA ARG A 323 26.15 45.24 -28.36
C ARG A 323 26.51 44.87 -26.91
N ASP A 324 27.23 43.76 -26.72
CA ASP A 324 27.73 43.30 -25.42
C ASP A 324 28.95 44.11 -24.91
N GLN A 325 29.54 44.97 -25.75
CA GLN A 325 30.75 45.73 -25.47
C GLN A 325 30.54 47.25 -25.58
N SER A 326 29.54 47.71 -26.35
CA SER A 326 29.31 49.13 -26.62
C SER A 326 28.96 49.98 -25.38
N GLY A 327 28.49 49.36 -24.30
CA GLY A 327 28.12 50.02 -23.04
C GLY A 327 29.11 49.80 -21.89
N ILE A 328 30.29 49.23 -22.15
CA ILE A 328 31.24 48.83 -21.10
C ILE A 328 32.57 49.57 -21.32
N ARG A 329 33.05 50.25 -20.26
CA ARG A 329 34.22 51.13 -20.32
C ARG A 329 35.53 50.40 -20.65
N ASP A 330 35.81 49.28 -19.99
CA ASP A 330 37.10 48.56 -20.05
C ASP A 330 36.94 47.04 -20.28
N PRO A 331 37.94 46.36 -20.86
CA PRO A 331 37.92 44.90 -21.04
C PRO A 331 37.83 44.12 -19.72
N LYS A 332 38.34 44.69 -18.62
CA LYS A 332 38.18 44.11 -17.26
C LYS A 332 36.71 44.09 -16.83
N MET A 333 35.96 45.17 -17.08
CA MET A 333 34.52 45.23 -16.80
C MET A 333 33.73 44.32 -17.73
N ALA A 334 34.14 44.16 -19.00
CA ALA A 334 33.51 43.24 -19.94
C ALA A 334 33.67 41.77 -19.46
N LYS A 335 34.85 41.42 -18.95
CA LYS A 335 35.09 40.11 -18.33
C LYS A 335 34.24 39.90 -17.06
N LYS A 336 34.07 40.95 -16.23
CA LYS A 336 33.20 40.92 -15.05
C LYS A 336 31.72 40.73 -15.43
N ALA A 337 31.22 41.46 -16.43
CA ALA A 337 29.86 41.32 -16.94
C ALA A 337 29.59 39.92 -17.49
N LYS A 338 30.50 39.36 -18.29
CA LYS A 338 30.40 37.96 -18.77
C LYS A 338 30.41 36.95 -17.62
N LYS A 339 31.16 37.20 -16.54
CA LYS A 339 31.15 36.34 -15.34
C LYS A 339 29.80 36.41 -14.60
N MET A 340 29.23 37.61 -14.46
CA MET A 340 27.90 37.79 -13.83
C MET A 340 26.80 37.10 -14.64
N MET A 341 26.81 37.24 -15.98
CA MET A 341 25.88 36.53 -16.88
C MET A 341 25.98 35.00 -16.73
N LYS A 342 27.20 34.44 -16.69
CA LYS A 342 27.39 32.99 -16.47
C LYS A 342 26.91 32.54 -15.09
N ASN A 343 27.05 33.39 -14.08
CA ASN A 343 26.58 33.09 -12.73
C ASN A 343 25.05 33.14 -12.63
N SER A 344 24.38 34.09 -13.29
CA SER A 344 22.91 34.18 -13.26
C SER A 344 22.23 33.02 -14.00
N GLN A 345 22.89 32.41 -14.97
CA GLN A 345 22.37 31.24 -15.70
C GLN A 345 22.50 29.92 -14.92
N LYS A 346 23.18 29.89 -13.76
CA LYS A 346 23.43 28.63 -13.02
C LYS A 346 22.16 27.92 -12.57
N ASP A 347 21.16 28.64 -12.09
CA ASP A 347 19.91 28.02 -11.60
C ASP A 347 19.11 27.38 -12.73
N MET A 348 19.03 28.07 -13.87
CA MET A 348 18.41 27.57 -15.10
C MET A 348 19.14 26.33 -15.64
N ASN A 349 20.47 26.34 -15.64
CA ASN A 349 21.29 25.20 -16.06
C ASN A 349 21.12 24.01 -15.10
N ARG A 350 21.04 24.27 -13.79
CA ARG A 350 20.78 23.24 -12.77
C ARG A 350 19.41 22.59 -12.97
N GLN A 351 18.41 23.34 -13.42
CA GLN A 351 17.09 22.82 -13.78
C GLN A 351 17.02 22.20 -15.19
N GLY A 352 18.13 22.16 -15.94
CA GLY A 352 18.20 21.56 -17.28
C GLY A 352 17.40 22.31 -18.35
N LYS A 353 17.11 23.60 -18.16
CA LYS A 353 16.36 24.41 -19.13
C LYS A 353 17.18 24.66 -20.39
N LYS A 354 16.50 24.71 -21.55
CA LYS A 354 17.15 24.91 -22.87
C LYS A 354 17.62 26.35 -23.14
N GLY A 355 17.43 27.26 -22.18
CA GLY A 355 17.76 28.67 -22.25
C GLY A 355 16.74 29.53 -21.51
N GLU A 356 16.92 30.84 -21.50
CA GLU A 356 16.06 31.76 -20.73
C GLU A 356 14.61 31.83 -21.23
N ALA A 357 14.39 31.43 -22.49
CA ALA A 357 13.06 31.36 -23.09
C ALA A 357 12.28 30.09 -22.67
N ASP A 358 12.94 29.08 -22.12
CA ASP A 358 12.32 27.80 -21.76
C ASP A 358 11.63 27.88 -20.38
N ARG A 359 10.40 28.39 -20.41
CA ARG A 359 9.52 28.55 -19.25
C ARG A 359 8.37 27.53 -19.25
N HIS A 360 8.56 26.38 -19.90
CA HIS A 360 7.54 25.33 -19.95
C HIS A 360 7.31 24.71 -18.57
N VAL A 361 6.04 24.61 -18.18
CA VAL A 361 5.59 23.92 -16.96
C VAL A 361 5.06 22.55 -17.39
N PHE A 362 5.72 21.48 -16.93
CA PHE A 362 5.28 20.12 -17.22
C PHE A 362 4.08 19.75 -16.35
N ASP A 363 3.12 19.05 -16.95
CA ASP A 363 2.03 18.42 -16.21
C ASP A 363 2.53 17.11 -15.59
N LEU A 364 3.04 17.19 -14.35
CA LEU A 364 3.57 16.04 -13.61
C LEU A 364 2.46 15.08 -13.15
N LYS A 365 1.21 15.53 -13.12
CA LYS A 365 0.07 14.76 -12.63
C LYS A 365 -1.06 14.79 -13.65
N PRO A 366 -0.84 14.21 -14.85
CA PRO A 366 -1.80 14.29 -15.92
C PRO A 366 -3.08 13.56 -15.54
N LYS A 367 -4.20 14.26 -15.67
CA LYS A 367 -5.52 13.80 -15.22
C LYS A 367 -5.92 12.45 -15.83
N HIS A 368 -5.59 12.19 -17.08
CA HIS A 368 -5.95 10.95 -17.78
C HIS A 368 -5.24 9.70 -17.22
N LEU A 369 -4.14 9.85 -16.46
CA LEU A 369 -3.49 8.74 -15.75
C LEU A 369 -4.03 8.57 -14.33
N LEU A 370 -4.41 9.66 -13.67
CA LEU A 370 -4.73 9.67 -12.24
C LEU A 370 -6.24 9.68 -11.93
N ALA A 371 -7.09 9.94 -12.92
CA ALA A 371 -8.53 10.00 -12.76
C ALA A 371 -9.24 9.00 -13.68
N GLY A 372 -10.19 8.27 -13.12
CA GLY A 372 -10.94 7.22 -13.82
C GLY A 372 -10.54 5.82 -13.37
N LYS A 373 -11.37 4.83 -13.71
CA LYS A 373 -11.11 3.40 -13.52
C LYS A 373 -11.41 2.68 -14.82
N ARG A 374 -10.57 1.70 -15.20
CA ARG A 374 -10.79 0.90 -16.41
C ARG A 374 -12.07 0.07 -16.25
N LYS A 375 -12.99 0.20 -17.20
CA LYS A 375 -14.26 -0.55 -17.24
C LYS A 375 -14.15 -1.70 -18.25
N SER A 376 -15.09 -2.64 -18.19
CA SER A 376 -15.26 -3.66 -19.23
C SER A 376 -15.84 -3.00 -20.48
N GLY A 377 -15.01 -2.71 -21.48
CA GLY A 377 -15.38 -1.97 -22.69
C GLY A 377 -14.17 -1.39 -23.43
N THR A 378 -14.38 -0.26 -24.13
CA THR A 378 -13.33 0.48 -24.82
C THR A 378 -12.36 1.11 -23.81
N ASN A 379 -11.05 0.98 -24.09
CA ASN A 379 -9.99 1.53 -23.26
C ASN A 379 -9.52 2.88 -23.80
N ASP A 380 -9.07 3.76 -22.89
CA ASP A 380 -8.61 5.13 -23.22
C ASP A 380 -7.22 5.16 -23.91
N TYR A 381 -6.45 4.08 -23.78
CA TYR A 381 -5.14 3.90 -24.41
C TYR A 381 -5.06 2.52 -25.06
N ARG A 382 -4.19 2.40 -26.06
CA ARG A 382 -4.02 1.19 -26.88
C ARG A 382 -3.17 0.14 -26.19
#